data_AF-A0AAD4NBT1-F1
#
_entry.id   AF-A0AAD4NBT1-F1
#
_cell.length_a   1.000
_cell.length_b   1.000
_cell.length_c   1.000
_cell.angle_alpha   90.00
_cell.angle_beta   90.00
_cell.angle_gamma   90.00
#
_symmetry.space_group_name_H-M   'P 1'
#
loop_
_entity.id
_entity.type
_entity.pdbx_description
1 polymer ?
#
loop_
_entity_poly.entity_id
_entity_poly.type
_entity_poly.pdbx_seq_one_letter_code
_entity_poly.pdbx_strand_id
1 'polypeptide(L)'
;MYGDYSLKILDDIIRPLVAMNITFGEILALRLIIFWNPGSIGLCQETCNIIQKASERTIQELHIYFDENKMPELKTRLASVLVLLSPLAKHTQHLIDITSQIPNFGVLPEWDSFMNDLLR
;
A
#
# COMPACT_ATOMS: atom_id res chain seq x y z
N MET A 1 -6.53 -4.58 -24.47
CA MET A 1 -7.28 -4.41 -23.21
C MET A 1 -6.43 -4.62 -21.96
N TYR A 2 -5.57 -5.66 -21.86
CA TYR A 2 -4.64 -5.79 -20.71
C TYR A 2 -3.27 -5.11 -20.91
N GLY A 3 -2.73 -5.10 -22.13
CA GLY A 3 -1.36 -4.65 -22.40
C GLY A 3 -1.03 -3.22 -21.93
N ASP A 4 -1.83 -2.24 -22.34
CA ASP A 4 -1.50 -0.82 -22.08
C ASP A 4 -1.52 -0.45 -20.60
N TYR A 5 -2.41 -1.06 -19.80
CA TYR A 5 -2.46 -0.79 -18.36
C TYR A 5 -1.38 -1.55 -17.59
N SER A 6 -1.07 -2.79 -18.01
CA SER A 6 0.09 -3.51 -17.49
C SER A 6 1.39 -2.75 -17.74
N LEU A 7 1.53 -2.12 -18.90
CA LEU A 7 2.67 -1.23 -19.19
C LEU A 7 2.73 -0.05 -18.22
N LYS A 8 1.59 0.60 -17.92
CA LYS A 8 1.54 1.67 -16.92
C LYS A 8 1.96 1.20 -15.53
N ILE A 9 1.58 -0.01 -15.10
CA ILE A 9 2.05 -0.57 -13.81
C ILE A 9 3.58 -0.77 -13.85
N LEU A 10 4.13 -1.24 -14.97
CA LEU A 10 5.57 -1.39 -15.11
C LEU A 10 6.29 -0.04 -15.01
N ASP A 11 5.76 1.00 -15.64
CA ASP A 11 6.38 2.33 -15.68
C ASP A 11 6.19 3.12 -14.38
N ASP A 12 5.00 3.07 -13.78
CA ASP A 12 4.64 3.86 -12.59
C ASP A 12 5.05 3.17 -11.26
N ILE A 13 5.21 1.84 -11.25
CA ILE A 13 5.58 1.09 -10.03
C ILE A 13 6.91 0.34 -10.23
N ILE A 14 6.98 -0.62 -11.16
CA ILE A 14 8.10 -1.57 -11.20
C ILE A 14 9.43 -0.88 -11.52
N ARG A 15 9.47 -0.01 -12.53
CA ARG A 15 10.68 0.75 -12.87
C ARG A 15 11.16 1.63 -11.71
N PRO A 16 10.30 2.44 -11.03
CA PRO A 16 10.68 3.17 -9.83
C PRO A 16 11.24 2.28 -8.72
N LEU A 17 10.60 1.13 -8.42
CA LEU A 17 11.08 0.19 -7.40
C LEU A 17 12.50 -0.28 -7.70
N VAL A 18 12.77 -0.64 -8.97
CA VAL A 18 14.09 -1.09 -9.43
C VAL A 18 15.10 0.07 -9.41
N ALA A 19 14.75 1.22 -9.96
CA ALA A 19 15.64 2.39 -10.03
C ALA A 19 16.05 2.90 -8.65
N MET A 20 15.14 2.82 -7.69
CA MET A 20 15.41 3.17 -6.30
C MET A 20 16.13 2.06 -5.53
N ASN A 21 16.30 0.86 -6.07
CA ASN A 21 16.76 -0.31 -5.32
C ASN A 21 15.95 -0.48 -4.02
N ILE A 22 14.62 -0.52 -4.14
CA ILE A 22 13.74 -0.70 -2.99
C ILE A 22 14.05 -2.03 -2.30
N THR A 23 14.25 -1.99 -0.98
CA THR A 23 14.48 -3.16 -0.15
C THR A 23 13.18 -3.83 0.22
N PHE A 24 13.26 -5.10 0.62
CA PHE A 24 12.10 -5.82 1.12
C PHE A 24 11.49 -5.16 2.37
N GLY A 25 12.32 -4.61 3.25
CA GLY A 25 11.86 -3.88 4.45
C GLY A 25 11.03 -2.65 4.10
N GLU A 26 11.44 -1.90 3.08
CA GLU A 26 10.70 -0.73 2.58
C GLU A 26 9.34 -1.14 1.98
N ILE A 27 9.28 -2.26 1.24
CA ILE A 27 8.02 -2.80 0.72
C ILE A 27 7.07 -3.19 1.87
N LEU A 28 7.58 -3.84 2.91
CA LEU A 28 6.76 -4.21 4.07
C LEU A 28 6.21 -2.97 4.79
N ALA A 29 7.02 -1.93 4.96
CA ALA A 29 6.57 -0.67 5.54
C ALA A 29 5.48 -0.01 4.68
N LEU A 30 5.63 0.03 3.35
CA LEU A 30 4.60 0.52 2.45
C LEU A 30 3.29 -0.27 2.57
N ARG A 31 3.36 -1.61 2.66
CA ARG A 31 2.18 -2.46 2.87
C ARG A 31 1.46 -2.14 4.18
N LEU A 32 2.21 -1.91 5.25
CA LEU A 32 1.64 -1.53 6.56
C LEU A 32 0.97 -0.15 6.50
N ILE A 33 1.59 0.83 5.84
CA ILE A 33 0.99 2.17 5.67
C ILE A 33 -0.33 2.09 4.89
N ILE A 34 -0.36 1.30 3.81
CA ILE A 34 -1.58 1.07 3.02
C ILE A 34 -2.65 0.37 3.87
N PHE A 35 -2.26 -0.65 4.65
CA PHE A 35 -3.18 -1.38 5.51
C PHE A 35 -3.84 -0.47 6.56
N TRP A 36 -3.05 0.41 7.19
CA TRP A 36 -3.54 1.42 8.13
C TRP A 36 -4.12 2.66 7.44
N ASN A 37 -4.50 2.58 6.16
CA ASN A 37 -5.22 3.63 5.47
C ASN A 37 -6.63 3.13 5.09
N PRO A 38 -7.64 3.38 5.95
CA PRO A 38 -9.00 2.89 5.75
C PRO A 38 -9.75 3.69 4.67
N GLY A 39 -9.14 4.71 4.06
CA GLY A 39 -9.81 5.60 3.13
C GLY A 39 -11.04 6.25 3.75
N SER A 40 -12.16 6.18 3.05
CA SER A 40 -13.43 6.84 3.39
C SER A 40 -14.45 5.90 4.05
N ILE A 41 -13.97 4.85 4.73
CA ILE A 41 -14.84 3.99 5.55
C ILE A 41 -15.35 4.78 6.76
N GLY A 42 -16.66 4.71 7.04
CA GLY A 42 -17.31 5.39 8.15
C GLY A 42 -16.94 4.80 9.52
N LEU A 43 -15.69 4.99 9.94
CA LEU A 43 -15.16 4.53 11.22
C LEU A 43 -15.47 5.54 12.34
N CYS A 44 -15.56 5.05 13.58
CA CYS A 44 -15.69 5.94 14.73
C CYS A 44 -14.36 6.68 15.00
N GLN A 45 -14.45 7.83 15.66
CA GLN A 45 -13.28 8.67 15.93
C GLN A 45 -12.18 7.94 16.71
N GLU A 46 -12.55 7.06 17.63
CA GLU A 46 -11.59 6.26 18.40
C GLU A 46 -10.77 5.33 17.50
N THR A 47 -11.43 4.60 16.60
CA THR A 47 -10.75 3.74 15.63
C THR A 47 -9.88 4.55 14.67
N CYS A 48 -10.34 5.72 14.19
CA CYS A 48 -9.52 6.62 13.38
C CYS A 48 -8.23 7.02 14.11
N ASN A 49 -8.31 7.33 15.40
CA ASN A 49 -7.13 7.68 16.20
C ASN A 49 -6.15 6.52 16.35
N ILE A 50 -6.65 5.29 16.54
CA ILE A 50 -5.81 4.08 16.62
C ILE A 50 -5.06 3.86 15.30
N ILE A 51 -5.79 3.93 14.19
CA ILE A 51 -5.25 3.73 12.84
C ILE A 51 -4.19 4.80 12.52
N GLN A 52 -4.48 6.07 12.82
CA GLN A 52 -3.51 7.15 12.61
C GLN A 52 -2.21 6.90 13.38
N LYS A 53 -2.29 6.54 14.67
CA LYS A 53 -1.12 6.22 15.49
C LYS A 53 -0.33 5.04 14.93
N ALA A 54 -1.01 4.00 14.42
CA ALA A 54 -0.36 2.83 13.83
C ALA A 54 0.38 3.19 12.53
N SER A 55 -0.22 4.04 11.70
CA SER A 55 0.40 4.55 10.46
C SER A 55 1.62 5.43 10.77
N GLU A 56 1.49 6.38 11.71
CA GLU A 56 2.59 7.23 12.17
C GLU A 56 3.76 6.41 12.73
N ARG A 57 3.47 5.40 13.56
CA ARG A 57 4.47 4.49 14.08
C ARG A 57 5.21 3.74 12.97
N THR A 58 4.50 3.29 11.94
CA THR A 58 5.12 2.61 10.79
C THR A 58 6.11 3.53 10.07
N ILE A 59 5.75 4.79 9.85
CA ILE A 59 6.64 5.79 9.23
C ILE A 59 7.85 6.06 10.13
N GLN A 60 7.66 6.13 11.44
CA GLN A 60 8.75 6.30 12.40
C GLN A 60 9.72 5.10 12.40
N GLU A 61 9.21 3.88 12.40
CA GLU A 61 10.03 2.66 12.31
C GLU A 61 10.82 2.61 11.00
N LEU A 62 10.21 3.04 9.88
CA LEU A 62 10.91 3.16 8.60
C LEU A 62 12.02 4.22 8.64
N HIS A 63 11.78 5.36 9.30
CA HIS A 63 12.81 6.38 9.52
C HIS A 63 13.97 5.83 10.36
N ILE A 64 13.68 5.13 11.47
CA ILE A 64 14.70 4.52 12.33
C ILE A 64 15.52 3.50 11.53
N TYR A 65 14.87 2.65 10.75
CA TYR A 65 15.54 1.69 9.88
C TYR A 65 16.55 2.36 8.93
N PHE A 66 16.20 3.50 8.32
CA PHE A 66 17.14 4.23 7.47
C PHE A 66 18.32 4.83 8.24
N ASP A 67 18.08 5.34 9.45
CA ASP A 67 19.13 5.89 10.31
C ASP A 67 20.12 4.82 10.76
N GLU A 68 19.62 3.66 11.20
CA GLU A 68 20.43 2.52 11.62
C GLU A 68 21.29 1.95 10.47
N ASN A 69 20.75 1.96 9.24
CA ASN A 69 21.47 1.53 8.04
C ASN A 69 22.37 2.63 7.46
N LYS A 70 22.48 3.79 8.12
CA LYS A 70 23.30 4.94 7.70
C LYS A 70 23.04 5.36 6.26
N MET A 71 21.77 5.34 5.84
CA MET A 71 21.43 5.71 4.47
C MET A 71 21.77 7.18 4.21
N PRO A 72 22.46 7.50 3.11
CA PRO A 72 22.69 8.88 2.71
C PRO A 72 21.34 9.54 2.39
N GLU A 73 21.20 10.81 2.76
CA GLU A 73 20.01 11.61 2.50
C GLU A 73 18.68 10.96 2.98
N LEU A 74 18.65 10.55 4.24
CA LEU A 74 17.50 9.88 4.87
C LEU A 74 16.15 10.52 4.53
N LYS A 75 16.03 11.85 4.65
CA LYS A 75 14.77 12.56 4.36
C LYS A 75 14.34 12.40 2.89
N THR A 76 15.29 12.48 1.97
CA THR A 76 15.06 12.27 0.53
C THR A 76 14.62 10.83 0.28
N ARG A 77 15.26 9.85 0.92
CA ARG A 77 14.91 8.44 0.78
C ARG A 77 13.49 8.15 1.28
N LEU A 78 13.18 8.59 2.49
CA LEU A 78 11.85 8.40 3.09
C LEU A 78 10.75 9.01 2.21
N ALA A 79 10.94 10.26 1.76
CA ALA A 79 10.00 10.91 0.85
C ALA A 79 9.84 10.12 -0.46
N SER A 80 10.94 9.67 -1.05
CA SER A 80 10.91 8.89 -2.31
C SER A 80 10.14 7.58 -2.16
N VAL A 81 10.32 6.88 -1.04
CA VAL A 81 9.56 5.65 -0.73
C VAL A 81 8.07 5.96 -0.58
N LEU A 82 7.72 6.99 0.20
CA LEU A 82 6.31 7.35 0.44
C LEU A 82 5.58 7.82 -0.83
N VAL A 83 6.29 8.42 -1.79
CA VAL A 83 5.70 8.83 -3.08
C VAL A 83 5.12 7.63 -3.86
N LEU A 84 5.65 6.42 -3.65
CA LEU A 84 5.13 5.19 -4.28
C LEU A 84 3.70 4.84 -3.85
N LEU A 85 3.20 5.40 -2.74
CA LEU A 85 1.81 5.19 -2.30
C LEU A 85 0.78 5.70 -3.32
N SER A 86 1.09 6.79 -4.02
CA SER A 86 0.18 7.39 -5.00
C SER A 86 -0.08 6.50 -6.22
N PRO A 87 0.95 6.00 -6.95
CA PRO A 87 0.72 5.07 -8.05
C PRO A 87 0.10 3.75 -7.56
N LEU A 88 0.47 3.24 -6.37
CA LEU A 88 -0.17 2.06 -5.79
C LEU A 88 -1.68 2.25 -5.59
N ALA A 89 -2.11 3.38 -5.03
CA ALA A 89 -3.51 3.72 -4.87
C ALA A 89 -4.24 3.84 -6.22
N LYS A 90 -3.65 4.54 -7.20
CA LYS A 90 -4.18 4.70 -8.56
C LYS A 90 -4.40 3.34 -9.23
N HIS A 91 -3.40 2.46 -9.18
CA HIS A 91 -3.50 1.14 -9.79
C HIS A 91 -4.49 0.23 -9.08
N THR A 92 -4.58 0.32 -7.75
CA THR A 92 -5.57 -0.41 -6.95
C THR A 92 -6.99 0.02 -7.31
N GLN A 93 -7.27 1.32 -7.41
CA GLN A 93 -8.58 1.82 -7.79
C GLN A 93 -9.00 1.33 -9.18
N HIS A 94 -8.09 1.37 -10.15
CA HIS A 94 -8.39 0.84 -11.48
C HIS A 94 -8.69 -0.66 -11.49
N LEU A 95 -7.97 -1.44 -10.67
CA LEU A 95 -8.27 -2.86 -10.51
C LEU A 95 -9.67 -3.05 -9.92
N ILE A 96 -10.04 -2.29 -8.90
CA ILE A 96 -11.40 -2.29 -8.34
C ILE A 96 -12.44 -1.94 -9.42
N ASP A 97 -12.18 -0.91 -10.22
CA ASP A 97 -13.10 -0.48 -11.28
C ASP A 97 -13.28 -1.57 -12.35
N ILE A 98 -12.20 -2.23 -12.78
CA ILE A 98 -12.28 -3.36 -13.71
C ILE A 98 -13.05 -4.51 -13.08
N THR A 99 -12.69 -4.86 -11.85
CA THR A 99 -13.24 -6.06 -11.23
C THR A 99 -14.71 -5.89 -10.87
N SER A 100 -15.16 -4.67 -10.58
CA SER A 100 -16.58 -4.34 -10.43
C SER A 100 -17.44 -4.62 -11.67
N GLN A 101 -16.81 -4.66 -12.86
CA GLN A 101 -17.50 -4.98 -14.12
C GLN A 101 -17.61 -6.49 -14.37
N ILE A 102 -16.90 -7.31 -13.59
CA ILE A 102 -16.95 -8.76 -13.69
C ILE A 102 -18.15 -9.25 -12.86
N PRO A 103 -19.17 -9.88 -13.48
CA PRO A 103 -20.30 -10.43 -12.74
C PRO A 103 -19.81 -11.44 -11.69
N ASN A 104 -20.29 -11.30 -10.45
CA ASN A 104 -19.92 -12.13 -9.28
C ASN A 104 -18.51 -11.93 -8.71
N PHE A 105 -17.72 -10.97 -9.18
CA PHE A 105 -16.46 -10.63 -8.52
C PHE A 105 -16.74 -10.02 -7.13
N GLY A 106 -16.11 -10.56 -6.09
CA GLY A 106 -16.38 -10.18 -4.70
C GLY A 106 -17.63 -10.83 -4.08
N VAL A 107 -18.43 -11.57 -4.85
CA VAL A 107 -19.53 -12.42 -4.36
C VAL A 107 -19.08 -13.89 -4.29
N LEU A 108 -17.80 -14.16 -4.53
CA LEU A 108 -17.22 -15.47 -4.27
C LEU A 108 -17.36 -15.72 -2.76
N PRO A 109 -18.20 -16.66 -2.32
CA PRO A 109 -18.36 -16.98 -0.90
C PRO A 109 -17.03 -17.34 -0.24
N GLU A 110 -16.03 -17.70 -1.03
CA GLU A 110 -14.64 -17.95 -0.65
C GLU A 110 -13.95 -16.75 0.01
N TRP A 111 -14.20 -15.51 -0.44
CA TRP A 111 -13.49 -14.33 0.10
C TRP A 111 -14.04 -13.91 1.45
N ASP A 112 -15.37 -13.85 1.58
CA ASP A 112 -16.03 -13.59 2.86
C ASP A 112 -15.84 -14.75 3.84
N SER A 113 -15.88 -16.01 3.38
CA SER A 113 -15.55 -17.18 4.23
C SER A 113 -14.11 -17.09 4.71
N PHE A 114 -13.16 -16.80 3.82
CA PHE A 114 -11.75 -16.66 4.18
C PHE A 114 -11.52 -15.54 5.20
N MET A 115 -12.10 -14.36 4.99
CA MET A 115 -11.93 -13.24 5.93
C MET A 115 -12.60 -13.53 7.28
N ASN A 116 -13.75 -14.21 7.29
CA ASN A 116 -14.40 -14.66 8.53
C ASN A 116 -13.60 -15.75 9.26
N ASP A 117 -12.91 -16.63 8.53
CA ASP A 117 -12.04 -17.65 9.13
C ASP A 117 -10.71 -17.05 9.62
N LEU A 118 -10.17 -16.06 8.91
CA LEU A 118 -8.91 -15.39 9.25
C LEU A 118 -9.02 -14.50 10.50
N LEU A 119 -10.20 -13.91 10.74
CA LEU A 119 -10.44 -12.96 11.83
C LEU A 119 -11.08 -13.60 13.08
N ARG A 120 -11.26 -14.92 13.09
CA ARG A 120 -11.67 -15.71 14.27
C ARG A 120 -10.47 -16.08 15.13
#